data_AF-A0A1Q8ABQ7-F1
#
_entry.id   AF-A0A1Q8ABQ7-F1
#
_cell.length_a   1.000
_cell.length_b   1.000
_cell.length_c   1.000
_cell.angle_alpha   90.00
_cell.angle_beta   90.00
_cell.angle_gamma   90.00
#
_symmetry.space_group_name_H-M   'P 1'
#
loop_
_entity.id
_entity.type
_entity.pdbx_description
1 polymer ?
#
loop_
_entity_poly.entity_id
_entity_poly.type
_entity_poly.pdbx_seq_one_letter_code
_entity_poly.pdbx_strand_id
1 'polypeptide(L)'
;MSGFQLAVNYWFDLVLQGMGGSIRDWIYDFLEKKGIRRDDIPGRFEDVVKILQERLGTSARVIAYRTMVELYKEFALTASFDYDDSIPDRYVFLKERVLADRLHPTKTPSLRLAF
;
A
#
# COMPACT_ATOMS: atom_id res chain seq x y z
N MET A 1 13.45 -1.58 -9.06
CA MET A 1 12.36 -1.30 -8.10
C MET A 1 12.72 -1.91 -6.76
N SER A 2 12.55 -1.19 -5.65
CA SER A 2 12.81 -1.75 -4.31
C SER A 2 11.69 -2.72 -3.91
N GLY A 3 11.97 -3.68 -3.02
CA GLY A 3 10.94 -4.64 -2.58
C GLY A 3 9.72 -3.99 -1.92
N PHE A 4 9.86 -2.79 -1.35
CA PHE A 4 8.72 -1.98 -0.90
C PHE A 4 7.81 -1.57 -2.06
N GLN A 5 8.38 -1.07 -3.16
CA GLN A 5 7.59 -0.67 -4.33
C GLN A 5 6.86 -1.85 -4.98
N LEU A 6 7.50 -3.02 -5.03
CA LEU A 6 6.88 -4.25 -5.53
C LEU A 6 5.69 -4.67 -4.66
N ALA A 7 5.85 -4.62 -3.33
CA ALA A 7 4.77 -4.92 -2.40
C ALA A 7 3.58 -3.96 -2.57
N VAL A 8 3.84 -2.66 -2.74
CA VAL A 8 2.78 -1.65 -2.97
C VAL A 8 1.99 -1.97 -4.24
N ASN A 9 2.68 -2.22 -5.35
CA ASN A 9 2.01 -2.58 -6.60
C ASN A 9 1.19 -3.87 -6.47
N TYR A 10 1.77 -4.90 -5.86
CA TYR A 10 1.11 -6.19 -5.67
C TYR A 10 -0.15 -6.07 -4.81
N TRP A 11 -0.05 -5.45 -3.63
CA TRP A 11 -1.18 -5.35 -2.71
C TRP A 11 -2.26 -4.40 -3.21
N PHE A 12 -1.89 -3.30 -3.86
CA PHE A 12 -2.86 -2.43 -4.50
C PHE A 12 -3.63 -3.18 -5.59
N ASP A 13 -2.94 -3.92 -6.45
CA ASP A 13 -3.55 -4.72 -7.51
C ASP A 13 -4.51 -5.80 -6.95
N LEU A 14 -4.09 -6.52 -5.91
CA LEU A 14 -4.92 -7.53 -5.26
C LEU A 14 -6.15 -6.95 -4.58
N VAL A 15 -6.04 -5.81 -3.91
CA VAL A 15 -7.18 -5.13 -3.30
C VAL A 15 -8.20 -4.74 -4.37
N LEU A 16 -7.75 -4.21 -5.51
CA LEU A 16 -8.62 -3.90 -6.64
C LEU A 16 -9.24 -5.15 -7.26
N GLN A 17 -8.44 -6.21 -7.45
CA GLN A 17 -8.91 -7.48 -7.98
C GLN A 17 -10.00 -8.11 -7.09
N GLY A 18 -9.86 -7.99 -5.76
CA GLY A 18 -10.87 -8.41 -4.79
C GLY A 18 -12.18 -7.62 -4.85
N MET A 19 -12.19 -6.45 -5.48
CA MET A 19 -13.41 -5.68 -5.77
C MET A 19 -14.04 -6.07 -7.11
N GLY A 20 -13.31 -6.79 -7.97
CA GLY A 20 -13.76 -7.29 -9.26
C GLY A 20 -12.90 -6.76 -10.41
N GLY A 21 -12.63 -7.62 -11.41
CA GLY A 21 -11.75 -7.31 -12.54
C GLY A 21 -12.13 -6.04 -13.30
N SER A 22 -13.43 -5.81 -13.54
CA SER A 22 -13.90 -4.60 -14.24
C SER A 22 -13.66 -3.32 -13.43
N ILE A 23 -13.74 -3.37 -12.10
CA ILE A 23 -13.44 -2.21 -11.23
C ILE A 23 -11.94 -1.94 -11.24
N ARG A 24 -11.13 -3.00 -11.17
CA ARG A 24 -9.67 -2.92 -11.27
C ARG A 24 -9.25 -2.25 -12.57
N ASP A 25 -9.73 -2.74 -13.71
CA ASP A 25 -9.38 -2.19 -15.02
C ASP A 25 -9.81 -0.72 -15.14
N TRP A 26 -11.04 -0.41 -14.72
CA TRP A 26 -11.55 0.96 -14.72
C TRP A 26 -10.72 1.91 -13.84
N ILE A 27 -10.27 1.47 -12.66
CA ILE A 27 -9.42 2.29 -11.78
C ILE A 27 -8.06 2.55 -12.42
N TYR A 28 -7.45 1.53 -13.03
CA TYR A 28 -6.18 1.71 -13.73
C TYR A 28 -6.29 2.66 -14.92
N ASP A 29 -7.33 2.51 -15.74
CA ASP A 29 -7.61 3.42 -16.85
C ASP A 29 -7.84 4.87 -16.35
N PHE A 30 -8.53 5.01 -15.22
CA PHE A 30 -8.78 6.32 -14.60
C PHE A 30 -7.49 6.97 -14.10
N LEU A 31 -6.62 6.22 -13.42
CA LEU A 31 -5.32 6.71 -12.95
C LEU A 31 -4.40 7.08 -14.12
N GLU A 32 -4.38 6.27 -15.18
CA GLU A 32 -3.59 6.55 -16.37
C GLU A 32 -4.04 7.83 -17.08
N LYS A 33 -5.37 8.05 -17.20
CA LYS A 33 -5.94 9.32 -17.69
C LYS A 33 -5.59 10.54 -16.83
N LYS A 34 -5.23 10.32 -15.56
CA LYS A 34 -4.72 11.34 -14.63
C LYS A 34 -3.20 11.44 -14.63
N GLY A 35 -2.51 10.71 -15.50
CA GLY A 35 -1.06 10.72 -15.65
C GLY A 35 -0.31 9.91 -14.58
N ILE A 36 -0.97 8.92 -13.97
CA ILE A 36 -0.33 7.96 -13.06
C ILE A 36 -0.36 6.58 -13.71
N ARG A 37 0.80 6.13 -14.21
CA ARG A 37 0.94 4.77 -14.75
C ARG A 37 1.09 3.79 -13.59
N ARG A 38 0.83 2.50 -13.83
CA ARG A 38 0.94 1.44 -12.81
C ARG A 38 2.29 1.46 -12.09
N ASP A 39 3.37 1.64 -12.84
CA ASP A 39 4.72 1.65 -12.28
C ASP A 39 5.03 2.86 -11.39
N ASP A 40 4.26 3.95 -11.55
CA ASP A 40 4.42 5.18 -10.76
C ASP A 40 3.65 5.14 -9.43
N ILE A 41 2.70 4.20 -9.27
CA ILE A 41 1.83 4.09 -8.09
C ILE A 41 2.63 4.08 -6.79
N PRO A 42 3.71 3.30 -6.62
CA PRO A 42 4.44 3.28 -5.36
C PRO A 42 5.18 4.60 -5.08
N GLY A 43 5.61 5.30 -6.13
CA GLY A 43 6.25 6.61 -6.01
C GLY A 43 5.25 7.74 -5.71
N ARG A 44 3.99 7.55 -6.11
CA ARG A 44 2.93 8.56 -6.09
C ARG A 44 1.70 8.12 -5.30
N PHE A 45 1.86 7.23 -4.33
CA PHE A 45 0.73 6.60 -3.65
C PHE A 45 -0.18 7.63 -2.97
N GLU A 46 0.39 8.69 -2.41
CA GLU A 46 -0.38 9.81 -1.83
C GLU A 46 -1.27 10.52 -2.87
N ASP A 47 -0.73 10.76 -4.08
CA ASP A 47 -1.49 11.34 -5.19
C ASP A 47 -2.60 10.39 -5.64
N VAL A 48 -2.32 9.09 -5.69
CA VAL A 48 -3.30 8.04 -6.02
C VAL A 48 -4.46 8.09 -5.03
N VAL A 49 -4.18 8.13 -3.72
CA VAL A 49 -5.22 8.21 -2.68
C VAL A 49 -6.06 9.47 -2.86
N LYS A 50 -5.44 10.64 -3.08
CA LYS A 50 -6.15 11.92 -3.30
C LYS A 50 -7.05 11.87 -4.54
N ILE A 51 -6.52 11.43 -5.67
CA ILE A 51 -7.25 11.35 -6.95
C ILE A 51 -8.42 10.37 -6.86
N LEU A 52 -8.22 9.22 -6.21
CA LEU A 52 -9.31 8.27 -5.99
C LEU A 52 -10.35 8.85 -5.02
N GLN A 53 -9.93 9.54 -3.95
CA GLN A 53 -10.84 10.16 -2.99
C GLN A 53 -11.73 11.22 -3.64
N GLU A 54 -11.18 12.06 -4.52
CA GLU A 54 -11.94 13.05 -5.30
C GLU A 54 -13.01 12.40 -6.18
N ARG A 55 -12.75 11.19 -6.70
CA ARG A 55 -13.65 10.51 -7.64
C ARG A 55 -14.65 9.55 -7.00
N LEU A 56 -14.22 8.83 -5.98
CA LEU A 56 -14.95 7.71 -5.37
C LEU A 56 -15.41 7.99 -3.93
N GLY A 57 -14.99 9.13 -3.35
CA GLY A 57 -15.29 9.47 -1.96
C GLY A 57 -14.83 8.37 -1.00
N THR A 58 -15.68 8.01 -0.06
CA THR A 58 -15.39 7.02 1.00
C THR A 58 -14.89 5.67 0.46
N SER A 59 -15.29 5.25 -0.74
CA SER A 59 -14.84 3.97 -1.33
C SER A 59 -13.35 3.97 -1.64
N ALA A 60 -12.75 5.12 -1.97
CA ALA A 60 -11.30 5.23 -2.17
C ALA A 60 -10.52 4.97 -0.89
N ARG A 61 -11.05 5.45 0.23
CA ARG A 61 -10.44 5.24 1.55
C ARG A 61 -10.38 3.76 1.91
N VAL A 62 -11.39 2.96 1.54
CA VAL A 62 -11.37 1.50 1.71
C VAL A 62 -10.24 0.85 0.91
N ILE A 63 -10.01 1.27 -0.34
CA ILE A 63 -8.90 0.77 -1.18
C ILE A 63 -7.57 1.08 -0.51
N ALA A 64 -7.38 2.33 -0.12
CA ALA A 64 -6.14 2.82 0.47
C ALA A 64 -5.85 2.13 1.82
N TYR A 65 -6.85 2.05 2.69
CA TYR A 65 -6.76 1.40 4.00
C TYR A 65 -6.42 -0.08 3.90
N ARG A 66 -7.14 -0.84 3.05
CA ARG A 66 -6.86 -2.27 2.86
C ARG A 66 -5.46 -2.50 2.30
N THR A 67 -5.04 -1.69 1.34
CA THR A 67 -3.68 -1.76 0.79
C THR A 67 -2.64 -1.55 1.90
N MET A 68 -2.83 -0.55 2.75
CA MET A 68 -1.95 -0.28 3.87
C MET A 68 -1.91 -1.41 4.90
N VAL A 69 -3.06 -1.96 5.27
CA VAL A 69 -3.13 -3.09 6.22
C VAL A 69 -2.33 -4.29 5.70
N GLU A 70 -2.48 -4.65 4.41
CA GLU A 70 -1.72 -5.75 3.84
C GLU A 70 -0.22 -5.45 3.75
N LEU A 71 0.17 -4.20 3.45
CA LEU A 71 1.58 -3.80 3.47
C LEU A 71 2.20 -3.91 4.87
N TYR A 72 1.47 -3.53 5.92
CA TYR A 72 1.96 -3.72 7.30
C TYR A 72 2.19 -5.20 7.62
N LYS A 73 1.26 -6.09 7.21
CA LYS A 73 1.43 -7.54 7.38
C LYS A 73 2.61 -8.10 6.60
N GLU A 74 2.79 -7.69 5.34
CA GLU A 74 3.90 -8.10 4.47
C GLU A 74 5.26 -7.84 5.13
N PHE A 75 5.38 -6.72 5.85
CA PHE A 75 6.61 -6.34 6.55
C PHE A 75 6.64 -6.75 8.03
N ALA A 76 5.74 -7.65 8.45
CA ALA A 76 5.62 -8.13 9.83
C ALA A 76 5.50 -7.00 10.88
N LEU A 77 4.85 -5.89 10.50
CA LEU A 77 4.57 -4.75 11.36
C LEU A 77 3.12 -4.77 11.82
N THR A 78 2.89 -4.44 13.09
CA THR A 78 1.53 -4.23 13.60
C THR A 78 0.96 -2.94 13.02
N ALA A 79 -0.17 -3.02 12.33
CA ALA A 79 -0.94 -1.86 11.91
C ALA A 79 -1.53 -1.15 13.13
N SER A 80 -0.80 -0.17 13.68
CA SER A 80 -1.24 0.66 14.81
C SER A 80 -1.87 1.97 14.32
N PHE A 81 -2.76 1.87 13.33
CA PHE A 81 -3.45 3.02 12.75
C PHE A 81 -4.91 2.71 12.47
N ASP A 82 -5.78 3.67 12.75
CA ASP A 82 -7.22 3.54 12.59
C ASP A 82 -7.66 3.97 11.19
N TYR A 83 -8.90 3.60 10.82
CA TYR A 83 -9.46 3.95 9.51
C TYR A 83 -9.44 5.46 9.24
N ASP A 84 -9.66 6.27 10.28
CA ASP A 84 -9.73 7.73 10.22
C ASP A 84 -8.35 8.42 10.17
N ASP A 85 -7.26 7.66 10.37
CA ASP A 85 -5.91 8.19 10.25
C ASP A 85 -5.55 8.59 8.82
N SER A 86 -4.62 9.55 8.72
CA SER A 86 -4.06 10.01 7.45
C SER A 86 -3.25 8.91 6.77
N ILE A 87 -3.83 8.27 5.75
CA ILE A 87 -3.15 7.24 4.94
C ILE A 87 -1.83 7.76 4.32
N PRO A 88 -1.75 8.99 3.77
CA PRO A 88 -0.49 9.54 3.28
C PRO A 88 0.63 9.52 4.34
N ASP A 89 0.35 10.00 5.55
CA ASP A 89 1.36 10.05 6.61
C ASP A 89 1.78 8.64 7.07
N ARG A 90 0.82 7.71 7.14
CA ARG A 90 1.10 6.30 7.45
C ARG A 90 1.94 5.63 6.36
N TYR A 91 1.75 6.00 5.09
CA TYR A 91 2.53 5.48 3.98
C TYR A 91 4.00 5.91 4.06
N VAL A 92 4.23 7.21 4.32
CA VAL A 92 5.59 7.75 4.54
C VAL A 92 6.26 7.03 5.71
N PHE A 93 5.57 6.93 6.84
CA PHE A 93 6.10 6.26 8.03
C PHE A 93 6.47 4.79 7.75
N LEU A 94 5.59 4.05 7.08
CA LEU A 94 5.84 2.65 6.73
C LEU A 94 7.06 2.51 5.83
N LYS A 95 7.17 3.36 4.80
CA LYS A 95 8.30 3.37 3.87
C LYS A 95 9.62 3.62 4.62
N GLU A 96 9.66 4.62 5.49
CA GLU A 96 10.83 4.94 6.30
C GLU A 96 11.20 3.78 7.24
N ARG A 97 10.21 3.16 7.89
CA ARG A 97 10.41 2.03 8.80
C ARG A 97 11.02 0.83 8.07
N VAL A 98 10.49 0.48 6.89
CA VAL A 98 10.99 -0.64 6.07
C VAL A 98 12.40 -0.36 5.56
N LEU A 99 12.71 0.88 5.18
CA LEU A 99 14.06 1.28 4.79
C LEU A 99 15.04 1.21 5.97
N ALA A 100 14.62 1.66 7.15
CA ALA A 100 15.44 1.62 8.36
C ALA A 100 15.74 0.17 8.80
N ASP A 101 14.76 -0.73 8.75
CA ASP A 101 14.97 -2.15 9.10
C ASP A 101 15.87 -2.87 8.10
N ARG A 102 15.85 -2.50 6.81
CA ARG A 102 16.83 -3.01 5.84
C ARG A 102 18.26 -2.55 6.12
N LEU A 103 18.42 -1.33 6.61
CA LEU A 103 19.74 -0.78 6.97
C LEU A 103 20.26 -1.33 8.31
N HIS A 104 19.35 -1.59 9.24
CA HIS A 104 19.62 -2.13 10.56
C HIS A 104 18.68 -3.30 10.81
N PRO A 105 18.96 -4.50 10.25
CA PRO A 105 18.10 -5.66 10.47
C PRO A 105 18.01 -5.89 11.96
N THR A 106 16.83 -5.66 12.53
CA THR A 106 16.59 -5.92 13.93
C THR A 106 16.83 -7.41 14.11
N LYS A 107 17.95 -7.79 14.75
CA LYS A 107 18.29 -9.17 15.08
C LYS A 107 17.29 -9.69 16.10
N THR A 108 16.10 -10.07 15.65
CA THR A 108 15.32 -11.06 16.36
C THR A 108 15.75 -12.38 15.74
N PRO A 109 16.54 -13.22 16.45
CA PRO A 109 16.77 -14.56 15.96
C PRO A 109 15.41 -15.22 15.85
N SER A 110 15.10 -15.71 14.67
CA SER A 110 14.06 -16.70 14.48
C SER A 110 14.36 -17.82 15.47
N LEU A 111 13.63 -17.86 16.58
CA LEU A 111 13.54 -19.04 17.40
C LEU A 111 12.98 -20.12 16.47
N ARG A 112 13.88 -20.97 15.97
CA ARG A 112 13.55 -22.27 15.43
C ARG A 112 12.63 -22.94 16.43
N LEU A 113 11.35 -23.04 16.10
CA LEU A 113 10.47 -24.01 16.72
C LEU A 113 10.87 -25.36 16.13
N ALA A 114 11.85 -25.99 16.77
CA ALA A 114 11.82 -27.44 16.91
C ALA A 114 10.83 -27.73 18.03
N PHE A 115 9.75 -28.45 17.71
CA PHE A 115 9.17 -29.61 18.41
C PHE A 115 7.83 -29.93 17.75
#